data_AF-A0A7C1I2E6-F1
#
_entry.id   AF-A0A7C1I2E6-F1
#
_cell.length_a   1.000
_cell.length_b   1.000
_cell.length_c   1.000
_cell.angle_alpha   90.00
_cell.angle_beta   90.00
_cell.angle_gamma   90.00
#
_symmetry.space_group_name_H-M   'P 1'
#
loop_
_entity.id
_entity.type
_entity.pdbx_description
1 polymer ?
#
loop_
_entity_poly.entity_id
_entity_poly.type
_entity_poly.pdbx_seq_one_letter_code
_entity_poly.pdbx_strand_id
1 'polypeptide(L)'
;MQRIRDRLWMFSVEAGTDDQEYGIPLSRMTPIESCLTMGVSRLMMITNGRDEPKPPLEPYFRALRPLDEVAWSLVGSGSRTGWAEGREVAILRDLAARYPNLTGVYM
;
A
#
# COMPACT_ATOMS: atom_id res chain seq x y z
N MET A 1 27.30 5.15 3.44
CA MET A 1 26.79 6.05 4.50
C MET A 1 25.28 6.06 4.38
N GLN A 2 24.54 5.71 5.43
CA GLN A 2 23.07 5.71 5.40
C GLN A 2 22.53 7.13 5.55
N ARG A 3 21.45 7.45 4.83
CA ARG A 3 20.74 8.73 4.86
C ARG A 3 19.43 8.57 5.63
N ILE A 4 18.89 9.67 6.17
CA ILE A 4 17.58 9.66 6.86
C ILE A 4 16.50 9.05 5.96
N ARG A 5 16.48 9.41 4.67
CA ARG A 5 15.53 8.88 3.68
C ARG A 5 15.53 7.35 3.57
N ASP A 6 16.65 6.69 3.87
CA ASP A 6 16.80 5.23 3.81
C ASP A 6 16.10 4.55 4.99
N ARG A 7 15.51 5.32 5.92
CA ARG A 7 14.75 4.81 7.07
C ARG A 7 13.31 5.33 7.09
N LEU A 8 12.95 6.20 6.16
CA LEU A 8 11.59 6.70 6.03
C LEU A 8 10.72 5.70 5.28
N TRP A 9 9.46 5.66 5.67
CA TRP A 9 8.41 4.89 5.02
C TRP A 9 7.32 5.87 4.58
N MET A 10 6.91 5.74 3.32
CA MET A 10 5.72 6.44 2.84
C MET A 10 4.49 5.70 3.39
N PHE A 11 3.61 6.40 4.08
CA PHE A 11 2.33 5.87 4.53
C PHE A 11 1.26 6.35 3.55
N SER A 12 0.55 5.43 2.89
CA SER A 12 -0.34 5.79 1.79
C SER A 12 -1.56 4.89 1.65
N VAL A 13 -2.61 5.44 1.04
CA VAL A 13 -3.84 4.77 0.60
C VAL A 13 -3.93 4.78 -0.93
N GLU A 14 -4.91 4.07 -1.49
CA GLU A 14 -5.24 4.10 -2.92
C GLU A 14 -5.61 5.52 -3.36
N ALA A 15 -5.14 5.93 -4.55
CA ALA A 15 -5.37 7.28 -5.06
C ALA A 15 -6.87 7.58 -5.23
N GLY A 16 -7.30 8.78 -4.84
CA GLY A 16 -8.68 9.23 -5.05
C GLY A 16 -9.72 8.61 -4.11
N THR A 17 -9.33 7.81 -3.12
CA THR A 17 -10.27 7.03 -2.30
C THR A 17 -10.73 7.75 -1.04
N ASP A 18 -9.82 8.40 -0.32
CA ASP A 18 -10.15 9.20 0.87
C ASP A 18 -10.80 10.54 0.49
N ASP A 19 -10.51 11.09 -0.69
CA ASP A 19 -11.09 12.37 -1.14
C ASP A 19 -12.62 12.31 -1.21
N GLN A 20 -13.14 11.14 -1.54
CA GLN A 20 -14.58 10.85 -1.61
C GLN A 20 -15.24 10.76 -0.22
N GLU A 21 -14.46 10.68 0.86
CA GLU A 21 -14.94 10.70 2.24
C GLU A 21 -15.00 12.12 2.82
N TYR A 22 -14.03 12.97 2.45
CA TYR A 22 -13.86 14.30 3.04
C TYR A 22 -14.35 15.46 2.16
N GLY A 23 -14.90 15.19 0.97
CA GLY A 23 -15.44 16.22 0.08
C GLY A 23 -14.37 17.17 -0.47
N ILE A 24 -13.15 16.66 -0.65
CA ILE A 24 -11.99 17.41 -1.17
C ILE A 24 -11.72 17.05 -2.64
N PRO A 25 -10.93 17.86 -3.37
CA PRO A 25 -10.57 17.53 -4.76
C PRO A 25 -9.89 16.17 -4.88
N LEU A 26 -10.17 15.45 -5.98
CA LEU A 26 -9.58 14.13 -6.24
C LEU A 26 -8.06 14.22 -6.41
N SER A 27 -7.33 13.60 -5.49
CA SER A 27 -5.92 13.26 -5.61
C SER A 27 -5.73 12.17 -6.66
N ARG A 28 -4.75 12.37 -7.54
CA ARG A 28 -4.37 11.41 -8.59
C ARG A 28 -3.02 10.77 -8.36
N MET A 29 -2.27 11.26 -7.38
CA MET A 29 -0.93 10.75 -7.10
C MET A 29 -1.05 9.36 -6.50
N THR A 30 -0.51 8.39 -7.21
CA THR A 30 -0.44 7.00 -6.76
C THR A 30 0.62 6.85 -5.67
N PRO A 31 0.54 5.81 -4.82
CA PRO A 31 1.52 5.62 -3.75
C PRO A 31 2.96 5.43 -4.23
N ILE A 32 3.14 4.84 -5.42
CA ILE A 32 4.47 4.75 -6.06
C ILE A 32 4.98 6.14 -6.50
N GLU A 33 4.12 6.98 -7.08
CA GLU A 33 4.51 8.34 -7.46
C GLU A 33 4.89 9.18 -6.24
N SER A 34 4.20 9.02 -5.10
CA SER A 34 4.56 9.65 -3.83
C SER A 34 5.97 9.24 -3.37
N CYS A 35 6.27 7.94 -3.42
CA CYS A 35 7.59 7.41 -3.08
C CYS A 35 8.70 7.99 -3.97
N LEU A 36 8.49 7.97 -5.29
CA LEU A 36 9.46 8.46 -6.27
C LEU A 36 9.68 9.97 -6.15
N THR A 37 8.60 10.75 -5.97
CA THR A 37 8.66 12.21 -5.80
C THR A 37 9.46 12.60 -4.55
N MET A 38 9.27 11.86 -3.46
CA MET A 38 9.92 12.15 -2.17
C MET A 38 11.31 11.50 -2.04
N GLY A 39 11.72 10.68 -3.02
CA GLY A 39 12.98 9.93 -2.97
C GLY A 39 13.03 8.92 -1.80
N VAL A 40 11.88 8.34 -1.46
CA VAL A 40 11.70 7.31 -0.42
C VAL A 40 11.44 5.97 -1.10
N SER A 41 12.18 4.92 -0.71
CA SER A 41 12.11 3.61 -1.35
C SER A 41 11.29 2.58 -0.57
N ARG A 42 10.56 2.99 0.47
CA ARG A 42 9.76 2.11 1.33
C ARG A 42 8.32 2.58 1.44
N LEU A 43 7.37 1.67 1.34
CA LEU A 43 5.93 1.96 1.35
C LEU A 43 5.21 1.12 2.41
N MET A 44 4.40 1.77 3.24
CA MET A 44 3.34 1.17 4.04
C MET A 44 2.00 1.49 3.38
N MET A 45 1.39 0.46 2.79
CA MET A 45 0.12 0.56 2.08
C MET A 45 -1.05 0.17 2.98
N ILE A 46 -2.05 1.04 3.05
CA ILE A 46 -3.26 0.86 3.87
C ILE A 46 -4.43 0.59 2.94
N THR A 47 -5.25 -0.38 3.31
CA THR A 47 -6.58 -0.55 2.76
C THR A 47 -7.52 0.47 3.40
N ASN A 48 -8.07 1.38 2.61
CA ASN A 48 -8.83 2.49 3.20
C ASN A 48 -10.26 2.09 3.62
N GLY A 49 -11.07 3.06 4.08
CA GLY A 49 -12.45 2.81 4.53
C GLY A 49 -13.41 2.30 3.44
N ARG A 50 -13.00 2.35 2.17
CA ARG A 50 -13.74 1.84 1.00
C ARG A 50 -13.25 0.47 0.52
N ASP A 51 -12.38 -0.16 1.29
CA ASP A 51 -11.80 -1.48 1.01
C ASP A 51 -10.94 -1.48 -0.26
N GLU A 52 -10.29 -0.35 -0.58
CA GLU A 52 -9.40 -0.19 -1.74
C GLU A 52 -7.91 -0.21 -1.36
N PRO A 53 -7.02 -0.75 -2.22
CA PRO A 53 -7.35 -1.37 -3.50
C PRO A 53 -7.89 -2.79 -3.31
N LYS A 54 -8.86 -3.17 -4.15
CA LYS A 54 -9.43 -4.52 -4.14
C LYS A 54 -8.58 -5.54 -4.91
N PRO A 55 -8.58 -6.82 -4.51
CA PRO A 55 -8.02 -7.89 -5.33
C PRO A 55 -8.63 -7.90 -6.76
N PRO A 56 -7.86 -8.27 -7.80
CA PRO A 56 -6.49 -8.77 -7.77
C PRO A 56 -5.44 -7.67 -7.57
N LEU A 57 -4.52 -7.86 -6.61
CA LEU A 57 -3.50 -6.87 -6.25
C LEU A 57 -2.25 -6.95 -7.13
N GLU A 58 -2.12 -7.94 -8.02
CA GLU A 58 -0.95 -8.13 -8.88
C GLU A 58 -0.56 -6.89 -9.72
N PRO A 59 -1.49 -6.15 -10.35
CA PRO A 59 -1.13 -4.91 -11.05
C PRO A 59 -0.45 -3.90 -10.13
N TYR A 60 -0.92 -3.82 -8.89
CA TYR A 60 -0.38 -2.94 -7.88
C TYR A 60 1.06 -3.32 -7.51
N PHE A 61 1.29 -4.59 -7.15
CA PHE A 61 2.62 -5.09 -6.83
C PHE A 61 3.60 -5.04 -8.01
N ARG A 62 3.12 -5.12 -9.26
CA ARG A 62 3.95 -4.85 -10.45
C ARG A 62 4.47 -3.42 -10.48
N ALA A 63 3.65 -2.43 -10.15
CA ALA A 63 4.06 -1.04 -10.11
C ALA A 63 5.04 -0.75 -8.96
N LEU A 64 4.92 -1.47 -7.84
CA LEU A 64 5.76 -1.29 -6.66
C LEU A 64 7.14 -1.96 -6.73
N ARG A 65 7.45 -2.74 -7.77
CA ARG A 65 8.76 -3.41 -7.91
C ARG A 65 10.00 -2.52 -7.76
N PRO A 66 9.98 -1.22 -8.12
CA PRO A 66 11.14 -0.35 -7.91
C PRO A 66 11.42 0.01 -6.44
N LEU A 67 10.50 -0.28 -5.51
CA LEU A 67 10.69 -0.03 -4.08
C LEU A 67 11.50 -1.13 -3.42
N ASP A 68 12.31 -0.76 -2.43
CA ASP A 68 13.12 -1.69 -1.65
C ASP A 68 12.25 -2.54 -0.73
N GLU A 69 11.27 -1.91 -0.07
CA GLU A 69 10.41 -2.56 0.91
C GLU A 69 8.97 -2.07 0.82
N VAL A 70 8.03 -3.01 0.86
CA VAL A 70 6.60 -2.79 0.87
C VAL A 70 6.03 -3.55 2.05
N ALA A 71 5.26 -2.86 2.88
CA ALA A 71 4.43 -3.46 3.91
C ALA A 71 2.96 -3.17 3.61
N TRP A 72 2.09 -4.13 3.90
CA TRP A 72 0.67 -4.04 3.55
C TRP A 72 -0.25 -4.32 4.73
N SER A 73 -1.32 -3.54 4.88
CA SER A 73 -2.27 -3.70 5.97
C SER A 73 -3.17 -4.93 5.79
N LEU A 74 -3.27 -5.77 6.82
CA LEU A 74 -4.24 -6.87 6.89
C LEU A 74 -5.64 -6.38 7.23
N VAL A 75 -5.73 -5.32 8.03
CA VAL A 75 -6.99 -4.65 8.37
C VAL A 75 -7.03 -3.31 7.66
N GLY A 76 -8.22 -2.93 7.20
CA GLY A 76 -8.43 -1.62 6.65
C GLY A 76 -8.59 -0.54 7.73
N SER A 77 -8.69 0.70 7.28
CA SER A 77 -8.92 1.87 8.14
C SER A 77 -10.08 1.64 9.13
N GLY A 78 -9.90 2.06 10.38
CA GLY A 78 -10.89 1.86 11.44
C GLY A 78 -11.06 0.40 11.88
N SER A 79 -10.02 -0.42 11.73
CA SER A 79 -10.01 -1.85 12.08
C SER A 79 -11.00 -2.69 11.27
N ARG A 80 -11.36 -2.23 10.07
CA ARG A 80 -12.26 -2.97 9.17
C ARG A 80 -11.57 -4.23 8.66
N THR A 81 -12.28 -5.35 8.67
CA THR A 81 -11.80 -6.63 8.14
C THR A 81 -12.66 -7.10 6.98
N GLY A 82 -12.18 -8.06 6.19
CA GLY A 82 -12.97 -8.64 5.10
C GLY A 82 -12.89 -7.87 3.78
N TRP A 83 -11.95 -6.94 3.62
CA TRP A 83 -11.73 -6.22 2.36
C TRP A 83 -11.31 -7.14 1.21
N ALA A 84 -10.84 -8.35 1.53
CA ALA A 84 -10.60 -9.43 0.57
C ALA A 84 -11.40 -10.70 0.91
N GLU A 85 -12.63 -10.55 1.40
CA GLU A 85 -13.53 -11.66 1.70
C GLU A 85 -12.92 -12.66 2.71
N GLY A 86 -12.08 -12.18 3.64
CA GLY A 86 -11.39 -13.03 4.61
C GLY A 86 -10.15 -13.75 4.06
N ARG A 87 -9.74 -13.44 2.82
CA ARG A 87 -8.57 -14.04 2.14
C ARG A 87 -7.33 -13.15 2.15
N GLU A 88 -7.31 -12.08 2.96
CA GLU A 88 -6.25 -11.06 3.01
C GLU A 88 -4.88 -11.69 3.22
N VAL A 89 -4.75 -12.53 4.25
CA VAL A 89 -3.51 -13.23 4.60
C VAL A 89 -3.05 -14.16 3.47
N ALA A 90 -3.98 -14.93 2.88
CA ALA A 90 -3.65 -15.88 1.83
C ALA A 90 -3.16 -15.16 0.56
N ILE A 91 -3.85 -14.08 0.16
CA ILE A 91 -3.48 -13.26 -0.99
C ILE A 91 -2.11 -12.62 -0.79
N LEU A 92 -1.86 -11.98 0.36
CA LEU A 92 -0.58 -11.32 0.64
C LEU A 92 0.57 -12.31 0.77
N ARG A 93 0.34 -13.51 1.34
CA ARG A 93 1.32 -14.59 1.36
C ARG A 93 1.70 -15.02 -0.06
N ASP A 94 0.70 -15.22 -0.94
CA ASP A 94 0.94 -15.66 -2.32
C ASP A 94 1.62 -14.56 -3.17
N LEU A 95 1.38 -13.29 -2.84
CA LEU A 95 2.11 -12.16 -3.43
C LEU A 95 3.55 -12.08 -2.91
N ALA A 96 3.79 -12.29 -1.62
CA ALA A 96 5.13 -12.27 -1.04
C ALA A 96 6.05 -13.33 -1.66
N ALA A 97 5.49 -14.48 -2.07
CA ALA A 97 6.22 -15.51 -2.82
C ALA A 97 6.67 -15.06 -4.23
N ARG A 98 6.00 -14.06 -4.82
CA ARG A 98 6.24 -13.57 -6.20
C ARG A 98 6.92 -12.20 -6.25
N TYR A 99 6.77 -11.42 -5.19
CA TYR A 99 7.27 -10.04 -5.06
C TYR A 99 8.12 -9.96 -3.78
N PRO A 100 9.44 -10.18 -3.88
CA PRO A 100 10.31 -10.29 -2.70
C PRO A 100 10.46 -8.98 -1.93
N ASN A 101 10.04 -7.85 -2.52
CA ASN A 101 9.99 -6.57 -1.83
C ASN A 101 8.71 -6.39 -0.99
N LEU A 102 7.75 -7.31 -0.99
CA LEU A 102 6.73 -7.38 0.05
C LEU A 102 7.33 -8.02 1.31
N THR A 103 7.85 -7.18 2.20
CA THR A 103 8.63 -7.60 3.36
C THR A 103 7.86 -7.59 4.68
N GLY A 104 6.65 -7.03 4.70
CA GLY A 104 5.86 -6.90 5.92
C GLY A 104 4.36 -6.92 5.71
N VAL A 105 3.66 -7.28 6.78
CA VAL A 105 2.23 -7.06 6.95
C VAL A 105 1.98 -6.47 8.33
N TYR A 106 0.93 -5.68 8.47
CA TYR A 106 0.58 -5.04 9.75
C TYR A 106 -0.92 -4.93 9.95
N MET A 107 -1.34 -4.62 11.18
CA MET A 107 -2.73 -4.37 11.56
C MET A 107 -2.85 -2.95 12.10
#